data_AF-A0A0F2TE20-F1
#
_entry.id   AF-A0A0F2TE20-F1
#
_cell.length_a   1.000
_cell.length_b   1.000
_cell.length_c   1.000
_cell.angle_alpha   90.00
_cell.angle_beta   90.00
_cell.angle_gamma   90.00
#
_symmetry.space_group_name_H-M   'P 1'
#
loop_
_entity.id
_entity.type
_entity.pdbx_description
1 polymer ?
#
loop_
_entity_poly.entity_id
_entity_poly.type
_entity_poly.pdbx_seq_one_letter_code
_entity_poly.pdbx_strand_id
1 'polypeptide(L)'
;MNIDDLSWQARHHGGVYPRMVRTLLDLGQVELLVRAARERGDWNCAEAAARELCAAGEFDRALALVGPFAEVGWRPAAWVTAEIMIHRGEGDEALAMMRPDEARLGDGHVCASWAELLSKAGRVEEAVDVLTPHLGEYWLRSRLVEITEGQGCDDLVLDVLTQEAKRMEPAENAACQGCGESSCGTRRTDRWEVLLLISRVLERAGRTDEAVEVLRAEWASGRRHPVNFPEYFAELLARQGLIDELRALAAEDRRSALDVYAKALEDAGRAEEAETVLREGIEAHDHPKDRAALMRLLVRQGRVDEAVETGRPTCEYYDCWNFLHWALELLVDDGRPGRALELLEGLTDEYVKEHPDQVHHLRLWLLGEAERCKEGIAEATALNEREPGEWDTALARLLEQDGRTEEALALLRSSSHYLVHHDLPDMLIRHGRPAEALDSIPTIAESRAAAERREREAAEQREQDDPWAATGEFSLEPPF
;
A
#
# COMPACT_ATOMS: atom_id res chain seq x y z
N MET A 1 -3.47 -27.04 -15.14
CA MET A 1 -3.18 -26.20 -13.96
C MET A 1 -3.54 -26.97 -12.72
N ASN A 2 -2.67 -26.99 -11.71
CA ASN A 2 -2.92 -27.67 -10.44
C ASN A 2 -2.96 -26.67 -9.27
N ILE A 3 -3.26 -27.16 -8.06
CA ILE A 3 -3.37 -26.32 -6.86
C ILE A 3 -2.04 -25.68 -6.44
N ASP A 4 -0.91 -26.33 -6.76
CA ASP A 4 0.43 -25.83 -6.43
C ASP A 4 0.79 -24.61 -7.29
N ASP A 5 0.43 -24.63 -8.58
CA ASP A 5 0.62 -23.52 -9.51
C ASP A 5 -0.20 -22.30 -9.08
N LEU A 6 -1.43 -22.52 -8.61
CA LEU A 6 -2.31 -21.45 -8.11
C LEU A 6 -1.82 -20.88 -6.78
N SER A 7 -1.34 -21.74 -5.89
CA SER A 7 -0.71 -21.33 -4.64
C SER A 7 0.56 -20.51 -4.89
N TRP A 8 1.35 -20.90 -5.89
CA TRP A 8 2.54 -20.17 -6.30
C TRP A 8 2.19 -18.80 -6.91
N GLN A 9 1.21 -18.74 -7.82
CA GLN A 9 0.68 -17.50 -8.40
C GLN A 9 0.27 -16.51 -7.31
N ALA A 10 -0.55 -16.95 -6.35
CA ALA A 10 -1.05 -16.11 -5.28
C ALA A 10 0.07 -15.55 -4.38
N ARG A 11 1.13 -16.33 -4.14
CA ARG A 11 2.26 -15.90 -3.28
C ARG A 11 3.27 -15.00 -3.98
N HIS A 12 3.48 -15.18 -5.29
CA HIS A 12 4.55 -14.49 -6.03
C HIS A 12 4.02 -13.47 -7.04
N HIS A 13 2.72 -13.21 -7.04
CA HIS A 13 2.04 -12.43 -8.09
C HIS A 13 2.39 -12.95 -9.50
N GLY A 14 2.51 -14.28 -9.63
CA GLY A 14 2.89 -14.95 -10.87
C GLY A 14 1.82 -14.79 -11.95
N GLY A 15 2.24 -14.67 -13.21
CA GLY A 15 1.35 -14.34 -14.31
C GLY A 15 1.12 -12.83 -14.43
N VAL A 16 -0.11 -12.42 -14.72
CA VAL A 16 -0.50 -11.02 -14.83
C VAL A 16 -0.64 -10.42 -13.44
N TYR A 17 0.18 -9.42 -13.13
CA TYR A 17 0.22 -8.80 -11.80
C TYR A 17 -1.03 -7.93 -11.54
N PRO A 18 -1.49 -7.79 -10.27
CA PRO A 18 -2.74 -7.11 -9.95
C PRO A 18 -2.88 -5.68 -10.49
N ARG A 19 -1.79 -4.89 -10.49
CA ARG A 19 -1.80 -3.53 -11.05
C ARG A 19 -2.14 -3.54 -12.55
N MET A 20 -1.58 -4.47 -13.32
CA MET A 20 -1.87 -4.63 -14.76
C MET A 20 -3.32 -5.03 -14.99
N VAL A 21 -3.83 -5.98 -14.20
CA VAL A 21 -5.23 -6.39 -14.26
C VAL A 21 -6.16 -5.18 -14.07
N ARG A 22 -5.89 -4.34 -13.05
CA ARG A 22 -6.64 -3.10 -12.83
C ARG A 22 -6.55 -2.13 -14.01
N THR A 23 -5.35 -1.89 -14.54
CA THR A 23 -5.18 -1.03 -15.73
C THR A 23 -5.98 -1.54 -16.93
N LEU A 24 -5.99 -2.85 -17.18
CA LEU A 24 -6.77 -3.44 -18.26
C LEU A 24 -8.27 -3.29 -18.02
N LEU A 25 -8.74 -3.39 -16.77
CA LEU A 25 -10.13 -3.12 -16.41
C LEU A 25 -10.53 -1.66 -16.62
N ASP A 26 -9.70 -0.72 -16.19
CA ASP A 26 -9.95 0.72 -16.38
C ASP A 26 -10.05 1.09 -17.88
N LEU A 27 -9.38 0.31 -18.74
CA LEU A 27 -9.43 0.42 -20.20
C LEU A 27 -10.56 -0.40 -20.86
N GLY A 28 -11.42 -1.04 -20.07
CA GLY A 28 -12.54 -1.87 -20.53
C GLY A 28 -12.11 -3.17 -21.21
N GLN A 29 -10.89 -3.66 -20.98
CA GLN A 29 -10.31 -4.82 -21.67
C GLN A 29 -10.65 -6.15 -20.99
N VAL A 30 -11.90 -6.34 -20.57
CA VAL A 30 -12.36 -7.56 -19.86
C VAL A 30 -12.12 -8.82 -20.69
N GLU A 31 -12.30 -8.77 -22.01
CA GLU A 31 -12.09 -9.93 -22.89
C GLU A 31 -10.61 -10.38 -22.95
N LEU A 32 -9.65 -9.46 -22.78
CA LEU A 32 -8.23 -9.84 -22.70
C LEU A 32 -7.94 -10.61 -21.40
N LEU A 33 -8.58 -10.21 -20.29
CA LEU A 33 -8.48 -10.95 -19.03
C LEU A 33 -9.14 -12.32 -19.13
N VAL A 34 -10.33 -12.42 -19.75
CA VAL A 34 -10.99 -13.70 -20.02
C VAL A 34 -10.09 -14.62 -20.86
N ARG A 35 -9.43 -14.07 -21.89
CA ARG A 35 -8.47 -14.81 -22.72
C ARG A 35 -7.30 -15.33 -21.88
N ALA A 36 -6.65 -14.47 -21.09
CA ALA A 36 -5.54 -14.86 -20.22
C ALA A 36 -5.93 -15.96 -19.22
N ALA A 37 -7.09 -15.80 -18.56
CA ALA A 37 -7.62 -16.79 -17.64
C ALA A 37 -7.80 -18.17 -18.31
N ARG A 38 -8.36 -18.20 -19.52
CA ARG A 38 -8.64 -19.45 -20.26
C ARG A 38 -7.41 -20.10 -20.87
N GLU A 39 -6.55 -19.30 -21.52
CA GLU A 39 -5.40 -19.81 -22.28
C GLU A 39 -4.19 -20.07 -21.38
N ARG A 40 -4.01 -19.25 -20.34
CA ARG A 40 -2.81 -19.26 -19.48
C ARG A 40 -3.09 -19.80 -18.09
N GLY A 41 -4.36 -19.94 -17.70
CA GLY A 41 -4.74 -20.31 -16.34
C GLY A 41 -4.42 -19.22 -15.31
N ASP A 42 -4.53 -17.96 -15.72
CA ASP A 42 -4.21 -16.84 -14.84
C ASP A 42 -5.36 -16.56 -13.85
N TRP A 43 -5.11 -16.79 -12.55
CA TRP A 43 -6.14 -16.60 -11.52
C TRP A 43 -6.49 -15.13 -11.31
N ASN A 44 -5.52 -14.21 -11.32
CA ASN A 44 -5.77 -12.79 -11.10
C ASN A 44 -6.67 -12.23 -12.21
N CYS A 45 -6.42 -12.63 -13.46
CA CYS A 45 -7.30 -12.30 -14.58
C CYS A 45 -8.68 -12.94 -14.44
N ALA A 46 -8.77 -14.21 -14.02
CA ALA A 46 -10.03 -14.93 -13.88
C ALA A 46 -10.93 -14.29 -12.81
N GLU A 47 -10.38 -13.99 -11.63
CA GLU A 47 -11.08 -13.37 -10.51
C GLU A 47 -11.61 -11.98 -10.91
N ALA A 48 -10.75 -11.13 -11.48
CA ALA A 48 -11.11 -9.78 -11.85
C ALA A 48 -12.17 -9.75 -12.98
N ALA A 49 -11.98 -10.53 -14.04
CA ALA A 49 -12.95 -10.61 -15.11
C ALA A 49 -14.28 -11.23 -14.65
N ALA A 50 -14.26 -12.20 -13.74
CA ALA A 50 -15.50 -12.78 -13.20
C ALA A 50 -16.29 -11.75 -12.39
N ARG A 51 -15.63 -10.90 -11.60
CA ARG A 51 -16.29 -9.81 -10.87
C ARG A 51 -16.91 -8.79 -11.81
N GLU A 52 -16.21 -8.37 -12.87
CA GLU A 52 -16.78 -7.46 -13.87
C GLU A 52 -17.96 -8.06 -14.63
N LEU A 53 -17.85 -9.31 -15.07
CA LEU A 53 -18.94 -10.03 -15.71
C LEU A 53 -20.15 -10.17 -14.77
N CYS A 54 -19.91 -10.43 -13.49
CA CYS A 54 -20.95 -10.48 -12.47
C CYS A 54 -21.64 -9.12 -12.28
N ALA A 55 -20.87 -8.03 -12.21
CA ALA A 55 -21.41 -6.67 -12.12
C ALA A 55 -22.25 -6.30 -13.37
N ALA A 56 -21.88 -6.82 -14.55
CA ALA A 56 -22.65 -6.69 -15.79
C ALA A 56 -23.88 -7.63 -15.88
N GLY A 57 -24.10 -8.51 -14.89
CA GLY A 57 -25.18 -9.49 -14.90
C GLY A 57 -24.93 -10.73 -15.77
N GLU A 58 -23.71 -10.90 -16.28
CA GLU A 58 -23.28 -12.03 -17.11
C GLU A 58 -22.84 -13.24 -16.25
N PHE A 59 -23.72 -13.65 -15.34
CA PHE A 59 -23.43 -14.65 -14.30
C PHE A 59 -22.93 -15.98 -14.85
N ASP A 60 -23.56 -16.51 -15.91
CA ASP A 60 -23.16 -17.80 -16.49
C ASP A 60 -21.74 -17.76 -17.08
N ARG A 61 -21.35 -16.62 -17.66
CA ARG A 61 -19.98 -16.44 -18.17
C ARG A 61 -18.97 -16.32 -17.04
N ALA A 62 -19.32 -15.59 -15.97
CA ALA A 62 -18.49 -15.48 -14.77
C ALA A 62 -18.27 -16.86 -14.12
N LEU A 63 -19.34 -17.64 -13.94
CA LEU A 63 -19.28 -19.01 -13.40
C LEU A 63 -18.44 -19.94 -14.28
N ALA A 64 -18.64 -19.89 -15.60
CA ALA A 64 -17.84 -20.69 -16.54
C ALA A 64 -16.35 -20.31 -16.52
N LEU A 65 -16.00 -19.08 -16.13
CA LEU A 65 -14.63 -18.62 -16.03
C LEU A 65 -13.94 -19.16 -14.78
N VAL A 66 -14.62 -19.15 -13.63
CA VAL A 66 -14.04 -19.60 -12.34
C VAL A 66 -14.19 -21.10 -12.08
N GLY A 67 -15.15 -21.76 -12.75
CA GLY A 67 -15.46 -23.18 -12.58
C GLY A 67 -14.24 -24.11 -12.64
N PRO A 68 -13.37 -24.02 -13.67
CA PRO A 68 -12.18 -24.87 -13.77
C PRO A 68 -11.23 -24.75 -12.57
N PHE A 69 -11.16 -23.58 -11.93
CA PHE A 69 -10.34 -23.37 -10.74
C PHE A 69 -10.99 -23.99 -9.50
N ALA A 70 -12.31 -23.85 -9.36
CA ALA A 70 -13.08 -24.46 -8.28
C ALA A 70 -13.04 -26.00 -8.34
N GLU A 71 -13.10 -26.59 -9.55
CA GLU A 71 -13.02 -28.04 -9.78
C GLU A 71 -11.68 -28.64 -9.32
N VAL A 72 -10.58 -27.90 -9.44
CA VAL A 72 -9.24 -28.29 -8.95
C VAL A 72 -9.12 -28.14 -7.42
N GLY A 73 -10.15 -27.62 -6.76
CA GLY A 73 -10.19 -27.40 -5.32
C GLY A 73 -9.56 -26.07 -4.88
N TRP A 74 -9.38 -25.12 -5.80
CA TRP A 74 -8.89 -23.78 -5.46
C TRP A 74 -9.93 -23.01 -4.67
N ARG A 75 -9.69 -22.85 -3.37
CA ARG A 75 -10.64 -22.22 -2.44
C ARG A 75 -11.08 -20.82 -2.86
N PRO A 76 -10.18 -19.89 -3.25
CA PRO A 76 -10.61 -18.58 -3.73
C PRO A 76 -11.62 -18.63 -4.88
N ALA A 77 -11.53 -19.63 -5.78
CA ALA A 77 -12.54 -19.81 -6.83
C ALA A 77 -13.90 -20.24 -6.31
N ALA A 78 -13.96 -21.07 -5.28
CA ALA A 78 -15.22 -21.43 -4.62
C ALA A 78 -15.86 -20.20 -3.96
N TRP A 79 -15.07 -19.31 -3.33
CA TRP A 79 -15.57 -18.06 -2.77
C TRP A 79 -16.15 -17.12 -3.84
N VAL A 80 -15.41 -16.89 -4.94
CA VAL A 80 -15.90 -16.06 -6.05
C VAL A 80 -17.17 -16.67 -6.67
N THR A 81 -17.25 -18.00 -6.76
CA THR A 81 -18.45 -18.71 -7.22
C THR A 81 -19.65 -18.40 -6.33
N ALA A 82 -19.48 -18.48 -5.01
CA ALA A 82 -20.53 -18.15 -4.04
C ALA A 82 -20.95 -16.67 -4.09
N GLU A 83 -20.01 -15.75 -4.29
CA GLU A 83 -20.32 -14.33 -4.50
C GLU A 83 -21.18 -14.10 -5.75
N ILE A 84 -20.83 -14.75 -6.87
CA ILE A 84 -21.61 -14.66 -8.11
C ILE A 84 -23.04 -15.21 -7.90
N MET A 85 -23.17 -16.34 -7.19
CA MET A 85 -24.47 -16.92 -6.84
C MET A 85 -25.31 -15.97 -5.97
N ILE A 86 -24.71 -15.29 -4.99
CA ILE A 86 -25.41 -14.28 -4.17
C ILE A 86 -25.94 -13.15 -5.05
N HIS A 87 -25.12 -12.60 -5.95
CA HIS A 87 -25.56 -11.54 -6.86
C HIS A 87 -26.66 -11.99 -7.84
N ARG A 88 -26.69 -13.29 -8.18
CA ARG A 88 -27.76 -13.92 -8.97
C ARG A 88 -29.06 -14.15 -8.19
N GLY A 89 -29.03 -14.02 -6.86
CA GLY A 89 -30.19 -14.25 -5.98
C GLY A 89 -30.25 -15.66 -5.38
N GLU A 90 -29.16 -16.43 -5.48
CA GLU A 90 -29.05 -17.83 -5.00
C GLU A 90 -28.26 -17.88 -3.68
N GLY A 91 -28.49 -16.91 -2.79
CA GLY A 91 -27.68 -16.70 -1.59
C GLY A 91 -27.70 -17.88 -0.61
N ASP A 92 -28.85 -18.49 -0.37
CA ASP A 92 -28.95 -19.63 0.57
C ASP A 92 -28.15 -20.85 0.09
N GLU A 93 -28.16 -21.11 -1.22
CA GLU A 93 -27.38 -22.21 -1.83
C GLU A 93 -25.88 -21.92 -1.77
N ALA A 94 -25.49 -20.67 -2.07
CA ALA A 94 -24.11 -20.21 -1.97
C ALA A 94 -23.55 -20.35 -0.54
N LEU A 95 -24.35 -19.95 0.45
CA LEU A 95 -24.01 -20.07 1.87
C LEU A 95 -23.95 -21.54 2.30
N ALA A 96 -24.89 -22.38 1.87
CA ALA A 96 -24.86 -23.81 2.18
C ALA A 96 -23.60 -24.50 1.62
N MET A 97 -23.16 -24.11 0.41
CA MET A 97 -21.94 -24.62 -0.22
C MET A 97 -20.67 -24.24 0.54
N MET A 98 -20.59 -22.98 1.01
CA MET A 98 -19.39 -22.43 1.63
C MET A 98 -19.35 -22.58 3.15
N ARG A 99 -20.40 -23.12 3.77
CA ARG A 99 -20.54 -23.21 5.22
C ARG A 99 -19.31 -23.89 5.85
N PRO A 100 -18.52 -23.16 6.67
CA PRO A 100 -17.42 -23.77 7.41
C PRO A 100 -17.95 -24.65 8.54
N ASP A 101 -17.20 -25.68 8.90
CA ASP A 101 -17.44 -26.45 10.12
C ASP A 101 -17.02 -25.66 11.37
N GLU A 102 -17.49 -26.08 12.55
CA GLU A 102 -17.20 -25.38 13.83
C GLU A 102 -15.71 -25.30 14.14
N ALA A 103 -14.92 -26.31 13.74
CA ALA A 103 -13.48 -26.31 13.98
C ALA A 103 -12.77 -25.23 13.13
N ARG A 104 -13.20 -25.05 11.88
CA ARG A 104 -12.68 -24.02 10.97
C ARG A 104 -13.13 -22.63 11.33
N LEU A 105 -14.32 -22.45 11.91
CA LEU A 105 -14.72 -21.15 12.45
C LEU A 105 -13.81 -20.70 13.61
N GLY A 106 -13.05 -21.62 14.21
CA GLY A 106 -11.96 -21.27 15.14
C GLY A 106 -10.82 -20.46 14.52
N ASP A 107 -10.66 -20.50 13.19
CA ASP A 107 -9.64 -19.72 12.46
C ASP A 107 -10.19 -18.34 12.07
N GLY A 108 -9.49 -17.29 12.49
CA GLY A 108 -9.90 -15.90 12.26
C GLY A 108 -10.09 -15.56 10.77
N HIS A 109 -9.22 -16.07 9.87
CA HIS A 109 -9.33 -15.79 8.43
C HIS A 109 -10.54 -16.46 7.79
N VAL A 110 -10.85 -17.70 8.18
CA VAL A 110 -12.08 -18.38 7.74
C VAL A 110 -13.33 -17.65 8.25
N CYS A 111 -13.32 -17.26 9.53
CA CYS A 111 -14.39 -16.48 10.15
C CYS A 111 -14.64 -15.15 9.41
N ALA A 112 -13.58 -14.39 9.14
CA ALA A 112 -13.66 -13.12 8.39
C ALA A 112 -14.24 -13.29 6.99
N SER A 113 -13.78 -14.32 6.27
CA SER A 113 -14.23 -14.60 4.90
C SER A 113 -15.71 -15.00 4.89
N TRP A 114 -16.13 -15.82 5.86
CA TRP A 114 -17.52 -16.25 6.00
C TRP A 114 -18.45 -15.09 6.40
N ALA A 115 -18.00 -14.22 7.30
CA ALA A 115 -18.75 -13.03 7.69
C ALA A 115 -18.92 -12.04 6.52
N GLU A 116 -17.91 -11.87 5.67
CA GLU A 116 -18.04 -11.08 4.45
C GLU A 116 -19.11 -11.66 3.49
N LEU A 117 -19.13 -12.98 3.30
CA LEU A 117 -20.12 -13.63 2.45
C LEU A 117 -21.54 -13.53 3.02
N LEU A 118 -21.69 -13.66 4.35
CA LEU A 118 -22.96 -13.42 5.05
C LEU A 118 -23.44 -11.97 4.85
N SER A 119 -22.54 -10.99 5.00
CA SER A 119 -22.85 -9.57 4.78
C SER A 119 -23.32 -9.33 3.34
N LYS A 120 -22.60 -9.85 2.33
CA LYS A 120 -23.00 -9.76 0.91
C LYS A 120 -24.35 -10.40 0.64
N ALA A 121 -24.72 -11.45 1.36
CA ALA A 121 -26.03 -12.09 1.30
C ALA A 121 -27.14 -11.35 2.09
N GLY A 122 -26.84 -10.20 2.70
CA GLY A 122 -27.77 -9.42 3.52
C GLY A 122 -28.00 -9.99 4.94
N ARG A 123 -27.19 -10.96 5.38
CA ARG A 123 -27.28 -11.61 6.70
C ARG A 123 -26.29 -11.01 7.68
N VAL A 124 -26.36 -9.69 7.82
CA VAL A 124 -25.34 -8.89 8.52
C VAL A 124 -25.29 -9.20 10.01
N GLU A 125 -26.44 -9.42 10.66
CA GLU A 125 -26.48 -9.82 12.08
C GLU A 125 -25.71 -11.13 12.33
N GLU A 126 -25.85 -12.12 11.43
CA GLU A 126 -25.10 -13.38 11.54
C GLU A 126 -23.61 -13.19 11.26
N ALA A 127 -23.24 -12.24 10.40
CA ALA A 127 -21.84 -11.87 10.19
C ALA A 127 -21.22 -11.29 11.47
N VAL A 128 -21.97 -10.44 12.19
CA VAL A 128 -21.57 -9.91 13.50
C VAL A 128 -21.44 -11.04 14.53
N ASP A 129 -22.42 -11.94 14.60
CA ASP A 129 -22.41 -13.08 15.53
C ASP A 129 -21.20 -13.98 15.33
N VAL A 130 -20.82 -14.24 14.07
CA VAL A 130 -19.65 -15.06 13.74
C VAL A 130 -18.35 -14.37 14.15
N LEU A 131 -18.22 -13.04 13.96
CA LEU A 131 -16.99 -12.33 14.31
C LEU A 131 -16.83 -12.06 15.80
N THR A 132 -17.94 -11.90 16.53
CA THR A 132 -17.95 -11.45 17.94
C THR A 132 -17.04 -12.28 18.87
N PRO A 133 -17.00 -13.62 18.79
CA PRO A 133 -16.10 -14.43 19.62
C PRO A 133 -14.60 -14.21 19.34
N HIS A 134 -14.25 -13.65 18.19
CA HIS A 134 -12.87 -13.53 17.69
C HIS A 134 -12.32 -12.10 17.78
N LEU A 135 -13.09 -11.16 18.34
CA LEU A 135 -12.67 -9.76 18.50
C LEU A 135 -11.49 -9.57 19.46
N GLY A 136 -10.91 -10.63 20.02
CA GLY A 136 -9.58 -10.57 20.62
C GLY A 136 -8.48 -10.20 19.62
N GLU A 137 -8.66 -10.54 18.34
CA GLU A 137 -7.72 -10.19 17.26
C GLU A 137 -8.05 -8.81 16.68
N TYR A 138 -7.09 -7.90 16.70
CA TYR A 138 -7.30 -6.49 16.34
C TYR A 138 -7.87 -6.31 14.91
N TRP A 139 -7.32 -7.05 13.94
CA TRP A 139 -7.69 -6.94 12.54
C TRP A 139 -9.13 -7.40 12.27
N LEU A 140 -9.69 -8.30 13.10
CA LEU A 140 -11.08 -8.73 13.02
C LEU A 140 -12.07 -7.66 13.49
N ARG A 141 -11.66 -6.79 14.42
CA ARG A 141 -12.48 -5.62 14.82
C ARG A 141 -12.58 -4.62 13.68
N SER A 142 -11.47 -4.35 13.01
CA SER A 142 -11.44 -3.51 11.82
C SER A 142 -12.32 -4.12 10.72
N ARG A 143 -12.22 -5.44 10.51
CA ARG A 143 -13.05 -6.15 9.55
C ARG A 143 -14.54 -6.07 9.87
N LEU A 144 -14.94 -6.21 11.13
CA LEU A 144 -16.33 -6.03 11.58
C LEU A 144 -16.87 -4.67 11.16
N VAL A 145 -16.11 -3.59 11.40
CA VAL A 145 -16.52 -2.23 11.01
C VAL A 145 -16.66 -2.11 9.49
N GLU A 146 -15.72 -2.65 8.71
CA GLU A 146 -15.76 -2.60 7.25
C GLU A 146 -16.97 -3.34 6.66
N ILE A 147 -17.21 -4.59 7.04
CA ILE A 147 -18.27 -5.41 6.42
C ILE A 147 -19.68 -4.96 6.81
N THR A 148 -19.80 -4.16 7.88
CA THR A 148 -21.07 -3.60 8.36
C THR A 148 -21.33 -2.19 7.84
N GLU A 149 -20.39 -1.61 7.08
CA GLU A 149 -20.52 -0.29 6.51
C GLU A 149 -21.71 -0.23 5.54
N GLY A 150 -22.59 0.77 5.74
CA GLY A 150 -23.79 0.96 4.94
C GLY A 150 -24.90 -0.07 5.15
N GLN A 151 -24.74 -1.01 6.09
CA GLN A 151 -25.69 -2.10 6.34
C GLN A 151 -26.82 -1.74 7.32
N GLY A 152 -26.81 -0.54 7.91
CA GLY A 152 -27.83 -0.10 8.85
C GLY A 152 -27.81 -0.81 10.21
N CYS A 153 -26.67 -1.41 10.59
CA CYS A 153 -26.51 -2.15 11.85
C CYS A 153 -25.49 -1.47 12.81
N ASP A 154 -25.33 -0.15 12.72
CA ASP A 154 -24.32 0.59 13.48
C ASP A 154 -24.51 0.47 14.98
N ASP A 155 -25.75 0.52 15.48
CA ASP A 155 -26.03 0.35 16.91
C ASP A 155 -25.61 -1.03 17.42
N LEU A 156 -25.83 -2.10 16.65
CA LEU A 156 -25.39 -3.45 16.99
C LEU A 156 -23.85 -3.52 17.06
N VAL A 157 -23.16 -2.94 16.10
CA VAL A 157 -21.68 -2.91 16.07
C VAL A 157 -21.13 -2.10 17.23
N LEU A 158 -21.75 -0.96 17.55
CA LEU A 158 -21.39 -0.15 18.70
C LEU A 158 -21.56 -0.92 20.01
N ASP A 159 -22.65 -1.65 20.19
CA ASP A 159 -22.87 -2.47 21.39
C ASP A 159 -21.78 -3.54 21.56
N VAL A 160 -21.44 -4.23 20.47
CA VAL A 160 -20.39 -5.26 20.46
C VAL A 160 -19.02 -4.66 20.79
N LEU A 161 -18.60 -3.59 20.10
CA LEU A 161 -17.31 -2.93 20.35
C LEU A 161 -17.25 -2.30 21.75
N THR A 162 -18.35 -1.70 22.23
CA THR A 162 -18.45 -1.13 23.59
C THR A 162 -18.28 -2.22 24.64
N GLN A 163 -18.91 -3.38 24.45
CA GLN A 163 -18.76 -4.49 25.37
C GLN A 163 -17.34 -5.05 25.35
N GLU A 164 -16.69 -5.06 24.19
CA GLU A 164 -15.31 -5.48 24.05
C GLU A 164 -14.34 -4.51 24.75
N ALA A 165 -14.53 -3.20 24.57
CA ALA A 165 -13.77 -2.18 25.30
C ALA A 165 -13.93 -2.34 26.83
N LYS A 166 -15.16 -2.60 27.32
CA LYS A 166 -15.44 -2.87 28.75
C LYS A 166 -14.74 -4.12 29.27
N ARG A 167 -14.61 -5.18 28.47
CA ARG A 167 -13.88 -6.41 28.85
C ARG A 167 -12.39 -6.16 29.04
N MET A 168 -11.82 -5.17 28.34
CA MET A 168 -10.41 -4.81 28.44
C MET A 168 -10.08 -3.93 29.65
N GLU A 169 -11.05 -3.14 30.15
CA GLU A 169 -10.85 -2.21 31.27
C GLU A 169 -10.22 -2.85 32.53
N PRO A 170 -10.63 -4.04 33.00
CA PRO A 170 -10.03 -4.65 34.19
C PRO A 170 -8.56 -5.04 34.01
N ALA A 171 -8.19 -5.50 32.81
CA ALA A 171 -6.82 -5.91 32.50
C ALA A 171 -5.86 -4.71 32.46
N GLU A 172 -6.36 -3.56 32.01
CA GLU A 172 -5.64 -2.28 32.03
C GLU A 172 -5.50 -1.67 33.42
N ASN A 173 -6.57 -1.79 34.22
CA ASN A 173 -6.58 -1.21 35.57
C ASN A 173 -5.83 -2.09 36.59
N ALA A 174 -5.42 -3.31 36.21
CA ALA A 174 -4.66 -4.20 37.06
C ALA A 174 -3.18 -3.78 37.16
N ALA A 175 -2.69 -3.61 38.40
CA ALA A 175 -1.28 -3.38 38.68
C ALA A 175 -0.38 -4.44 38.01
N CYS A 176 0.68 -3.99 37.33
CA CYS A 176 1.67 -4.88 36.73
C CYS A 176 2.25 -5.82 37.78
N GLN A 177 2.24 -7.13 37.52
CA GLN A 177 2.80 -8.11 38.47
C GLN A 177 4.32 -7.96 38.65
N GLY A 178 5.02 -7.34 37.70
CA GLY A 178 6.47 -7.12 37.76
C GLY A 178 6.89 -5.87 38.53
N CYS A 179 6.17 -4.74 38.41
CA CYS A 179 6.55 -3.48 39.07
C CYS A 179 5.48 -2.88 39.99
N GLY A 180 4.30 -3.48 40.10
CA GLY A 180 3.21 -3.01 40.97
C GLY A 180 2.48 -1.75 40.46
N GLU A 181 2.93 -1.15 39.36
CA GLU A 181 2.31 0.04 38.78
C GLU A 181 1.22 -0.34 37.77
N SER A 182 0.08 0.36 37.82
CA SER A 182 -1.01 0.24 36.86
C SER A 182 -0.68 0.89 35.50
N SER A 183 0.38 1.71 35.41
CA SER A 183 0.83 2.41 34.19
C SER A 183 1.98 1.70 33.46
N CYS A 184 2.31 0.47 33.84
CA CYS A 184 3.46 -0.23 33.26
C CYS A 184 3.25 -0.55 31.77
N GLY A 185 4.17 -0.09 30.91
CA GLY A 185 4.10 -0.27 29.45
C GLY A 185 4.26 -1.71 28.94
N THR A 186 4.39 -2.70 29.82
CA THR A 186 4.43 -4.13 29.46
C THR A 186 3.04 -4.75 29.30
N ARG A 187 1.98 -4.08 29.77
CA ARG A 187 0.57 -4.41 29.48
C ARG A 187 -0.01 -3.36 28.55
N ARG A 188 0.37 -3.41 27.28
CA ARG A 188 -0.34 -2.66 26.24
C ARG A 188 -1.57 -3.47 25.86
N THR A 189 -2.75 -2.93 26.13
CA THR A 189 -4.02 -3.42 25.60
C THR A 189 -4.40 -2.56 24.39
N ASP A 190 -5.10 -3.17 23.44
CA ASP A 190 -5.53 -2.49 22.21
C ASP A 190 -6.88 -1.78 22.39
N ARG A 191 -7.27 -1.40 23.62
CA ARG A 191 -8.55 -0.72 23.87
C ARG A 191 -8.65 0.62 23.16
N TRP A 192 -7.56 1.38 23.10
CA TRP A 192 -7.50 2.64 22.34
C TRP A 192 -7.93 2.41 20.89
N GLU A 193 -7.55 1.29 20.26
CA GLU A 193 -7.94 0.93 18.90
C GLU A 193 -9.44 0.63 18.81
N VAL A 194 -9.99 -0.09 19.81
CA VAL A 194 -11.44 -0.30 19.91
C VAL A 194 -12.18 1.02 20.02
N LEU A 195 -11.66 1.99 20.78
CA LEU A 195 -12.25 3.32 20.91
C LEU A 195 -12.17 4.12 19.61
N LEU A 196 -11.11 3.96 18.80
CA LEU A 196 -11.04 4.52 17.45
C LEU A 196 -12.06 3.89 16.50
N LEU A 197 -12.31 2.58 16.62
CA LEU A 197 -13.34 1.92 15.83
C LEU A 197 -14.75 2.36 16.27
N ILE A 198 -14.99 2.51 17.57
CA ILE A 198 -16.22 3.09 18.12
C ILE A 198 -16.42 4.50 17.59
N SER A 199 -15.40 5.37 17.63
CA SER A 199 -15.52 6.74 17.12
C SER A 199 -15.83 6.77 15.62
N ARG A 200 -15.21 5.89 14.81
CA ARG A 200 -15.52 5.76 13.38
C ARG A 200 -16.96 5.32 13.12
N VAL A 201 -17.47 4.35 13.89
CA VAL A 201 -18.87 3.90 13.76
C VAL A 201 -19.84 4.99 14.23
N LEU A 202 -19.51 5.76 15.27
CA LEU A 202 -20.30 6.91 15.71
C LEU A 202 -20.31 8.03 14.65
N GLU A 203 -19.18 8.36 14.02
CA GLU A 203 -19.10 9.35 12.94
C GLU A 203 -20.02 8.96 11.77
N ARG A 204 -19.94 7.70 11.29
CA ARG A 204 -20.79 7.26 10.15
C ARG A 204 -22.28 7.17 10.51
N ALA A 205 -22.61 6.91 11.78
CA ALA A 205 -23.99 6.94 12.28
C ALA A 205 -24.52 8.39 12.50
N GLY A 206 -23.71 9.42 12.25
CA GLY A 206 -24.07 10.83 12.45
C GLY A 206 -24.02 11.29 13.91
N ARG A 207 -23.40 10.51 14.80
CA ARG A 207 -23.27 10.77 16.25
C ARG A 207 -21.88 11.38 16.54
N THR A 208 -21.56 12.46 15.84
CA THR A 208 -20.21 13.05 15.84
C THR A 208 -19.76 13.58 17.20
N ASP A 209 -20.67 14.18 17.97
CA ASP A 209 -20.36 14.64 19.33
C ASP A 209 -19.90 13.47 20.22
N GLU A 210 -20.60 12.32 20.15
CA GLU A 210 -20.22 11.12 20.90
C GLU A 210 -18.88 10.55 20.43
N ALA A 211 -18.61 10.59 19.13
CA ALA A 211 -17.32 10.15 18.58
C ALA A 211 -16.16 10.97 19.17
N VAL A 212 -16.32 12.29 19.26
CA VAL A 212 -15.34 13.20 19.86
C VAL A 212 -15.20 12.94 21.36
N GLU A 213 -16.31 12.80 22.10
CA GLU A 213 -16.27 12.54 23.54
C GLU A 213 -15.53 11.25 23.89
N VAL A 214 -15.69 10.19 23.09
CA VAL A 214 -15.00 8.91 23.31
C VAL A 214 -13.48 9.09 23.27
N LEU A 215 -12.95 9.77 22.27
CA LEU A 215 -11.49 10.00 22.15
C LEU A 215 -11.00 11.08 23.13
N ARG A 216 -11.81 12.11 23.41
CA ARG A 216 -11.48 13.15 24.38
C ARG A 216 -11.35 12.57 25.80
N ALA A 217 -12.28 11.70 26.20
CA ALA A 217 -12.22 11.02 27.50
C ALA A 217 -10.97 10.14 27.61
N GLU A 218 -10.60 9.45 26.53
CA GLU A 218 -9.39 8.63 26.49
C GLU A 218 -8.11 9.47 26.53
N TRP A 219 -8.06 10.60 25.84
CA TRP A 219 -6.96 11.57 25.94
C TRP A 219 -6.82 12.11 27.37
N ALA A 220 -7.93 12.59 27.94
CA ALA A 220 -7.98 13.16 29.29
C ALA A 220 -7.67 12.14 30.40
N SER A 221 -7.78 10.84 30.12
CA SER A 221 -7.41 9.78 31.06
C SER A 221 -5.90 9.77 31.39
N GLY A 222 -5.07 10.42 30.56
CA GLY A 222 -3.61 10.44 30.71
C GLY A 222 -2.95 9.07 30.55
N ARG A 223 -3.69 8.07 30.04
CA ARG A 223 -3.16 6.75 29.72
C ARG A 223 -2.16 6.84 28.58
N ARG A 224 -1.22 5.91 28.55
CA ARG A 224 -0.19 5.85 27.50
C ARG A 224 -0.76 5.20 26.25
N HIS A 225 -0.82 5.97 25.17
CA HIS A 225 -1.27 5.50 23.86
C HIS A 225 -0.10 5.20 22.92
N PRO A 226 -0.29 4.44 21.84
CA PRO A 226 0.70 4.42 20.76
C PRO A 226 0.82 5.79 20.09
N VAL A 227 1.96 5.99 19.42
CA VAL A 227 2.41 7.30 18.89
C VAL A 227 1.42 7.90 17.88
N ASN A 228 0.59 7.08 17.24
CA ASN A 228 -0.39 7.48 16.24
C ASN A 228 -1.77 7.86 16.82
N PHE A 229 -2.08 7.56 18.10
CA PHE A 229 -3.38 7.96 18.68
C PHE A 229 -3.66 9.47 18.61
N PRO A 230 -2.72 10.37 18.94
CA PRO A 230 -2.97 11.81 18.88
C PRO A 230 -3.21 12.30 17.44
N GLU A 231 -2.62 11.63 16.44
CA GLU A 231 -2.86 11.91 15.01
C GLU A 231 -4.31 11.60 14.63
N TYR A 232 -4.84 10.42 15.00
CA TYR A 232 -6.25 10.08 14.77
C TYR A 232 -7.22 11.02 15.49
N PHE A 233 -6.90 11.40 16.73
CA PHE A 233 -7.73 12.35 17.48
C PHE A 233 -7.69 13.74 16.82
N ALA A 234 -6.52 14.19 16.37
CA ALA A 234 -6.37 15.44 15.63
C ALA A 234 -7.20 15.45 14.32
N GLU A 235 -7.15 14.35 13.56
CA GLU A 235 -7.93 14.23 12.32
C GLU A 235 -9.44 14.26 12.57
N LEU A 236 -9.90 13.61 13.66
CA LEU A 236 -11.30 13.70 14.08
C LEU A 236 -11.68 15.15 14.39
N LEU A 237 -10.91 15.84 15.22
CA LEU A 237 -11.17 17.25 15.56
C LEU A 237 -11.20 18.14 14.31
N ALA A 238 -10.29 17.91 13.34
CA ALA A 238 -10.25 18.62 12.08
C ALA A 238 -11.53 18.40 11.25
N ARG A 239 -11.98 17.14 11.08
CA ARG A 239 -13.22 16.82 10.36
C ARG A 239 -14.45 17.46 10.99
N GLN A 240 -14.46 17.60 12.32
CA GLN A 240 -15.55 18.23 13.06
C GLN A 240 -15.41 19.77 13.18
N GLY A 241 -14.37 20.36 12.60
CA GLY A 241 -14.14 21.81 12.65
C GLY A 241 -13.79 22.37 14.04
N LEU A 242 -13.32 21.52 14.96
CA LEU A 242 -12.97 21.86 16.34
C LEU A 242 -11.55 22.44 16.43
N ILE A 243 -11.33 23.56 15.74
CA ILE A 243 -10.00 24.18 15.54
C ILE A 243 -9.31 24.57 16.85
N ASP A 244 -10.06 25.07 17.85
CA ASP A 244 -9.46 25.50 19.11
C ASP A 244 -9.00 24.32 19.98
N GLU A 245 -9.75 23.20 19.97
CA GLU A 245 -9.31 21.96 20.63
C GLU A 245 -8.11 21.35 19.91
N LEU A 246 -8.11 21.38 18.57
CA LEU A 246 -6.99 20.93 17.76
C LEU A 246 -5.73 21.79 17.99
N ARG A 247 -5.87 23.10 18.17
CA ARG A 247 -4.78 24.00 18.57
C ARG A 247 -4.21 23.59 19.94
N ALA A 248 -5.07 23.30 20.92
CA ALA A 248 -4.62 22.87 22.24
C ALA A 248 -3.87 21.53 22.15
N LEU A 249 -4.39 20.58 21.37
CA LEU A 249 -3.74 19.29 21.11
C LEU A 249 -2.38 19.49 20.43
N ALA A 250 -2.26 20.36 19.43
CA ALA A 250 -0.99 20.65 18.77
C ALA A 250 0.03 21.38 19.68
N ALA A 251 -0.43 22.08 20.72
CA ALA A 251 0.45 22.64 21.74
C ALA A 251 1.02 21.56 22.69
N GLU A 252 0.22 20.53 22.99
CA GLU A 252 0.61 19.39 23.85
C GLU A 252 1.44 18.34 23.08
N ASP A 253 0.96 17.89 21.92
CA ASP A 253 1.59 16.91 21.03
C ASP A 253 1.76 17.46 19.61
N ARG A 254 2.76 18.34 19.49
CA ARG A 254 3.08 18.98 18.21
C ARG A 254 3.40 17.98 17.10
N ARG A 255 4.14 16.91 17.40
CA ARG A 255 4.64 15.96 16.39
C ARG A 255 3.52 15.27 15.64
N SER A 256 2.40 15.06 16.29
CA SER A 256 1.28 14.28 15.76
C SER A 256 0.16 15.17 15.23
N ALA A 257 -0.02 16.38 15.79
CA ALA A 257 -1.18 17.23 15.49
C ALA A 257 -0.87 18.51 14.69
N LEU A 258 0.40 18.92 14.53
CA LEU A 258 0.73 20.20 13.88
C LEU A 258 0.32 20.27 12.40
N ASP A 259 0.62 19.24 11.61
CA ASP A 259 0.25 19.17 10.19
C ASP A 259 -1.28 19.20 10.03
N VAL A 260 -1.98 18.39 10.83
CA VAL A 260 -3.45 18.33 10.84
C VAL A 260 -4.05 19.68 11.26
N TYR A 261 -3.50 20.34 12.27
CA TYR A 261 -3.92 21.67 12.70
C TYR A 261 -3.74 22.73 11.60
N ALA A 262 -2.56 22.76 10.96
CA ALA A 262 -2.30 23.68 9.86
C ALA A 262 -3.23 23.41 8.67
N LYS A 263 -3.49 22.14 8.35
CA LYS A 263 -4.44 21.77 7.30
C LYS A 263 -5.87 22.22 7.62
N ALA A 264 -6.32 22.03 8.85
CA ALA A 264 -7.64 22.45 9.29
C ALA A 264 -7.81 23.99 9.28
N LEU A 265 -6.74 24.74 9.61
CA LEU A 265 -6.71 26.21 9.45
C LEU A 265 -6.86 26.63 7.98
N GLU A 266 -6.11 25.98 7.08
CA GLU A 266 -6.20 26.23 5.64
C GLU A 266 -7.61 25.98 5.11
N ASP A 267 -8.20 24.82 5.44
CA ASP A 267 -9.56 24.44 5.01
C ASP A 267 -10.64 25.40 5.57
N ALA A 268 -10.37 26.02 6.72
CA ALA A 268 -11.20 27.09 7.28
C ALA A 268 -10.92 28.49 6.68
N GLY A 269 -10.10 28.59 5.64
CA GLY A 269 -9.75 29.85 4.97
C GLY A 269 -8.70 30.71 5.69
N ARG A 270 -7.98 30.15 6.68
CA ARG A 270 -6.96 30.82 7.50
C ARG A 270 -5.54 30.42 7.09
N ALA A 271 -5.27 30.45 5.79
CA ALA A 271 -4.01 29.96 5.20
C ALA A 271 -2.74 30.68 5.72
N GLU A 272 -2.81 31.99 5.95
CA GLU A 272 -1.68 32.76 6.52
C GLU A 272 -1.33 32.33 7.95
N GLU A 273 -2.34 31.97 8.74
CA GLU A 273 -2.13 31.45 10.08
C GLU A 273 -1.56 30.03 10.05
N ALA A 274 -2.03 29.19 9.13
CA ALA A 274 -1.47 27.86 8.91
C ALA A 274 0.03 27.94 8.57
N GLU A 275 0.41 28.85 7.68
CA GLU A 275 1.82 29.07 7.34
C GLU A 275 2.64 29.55 8.55
N THR A 276 2.11 30.53 9.30
CA THR A 276 2.78 31.07 10.49
C THR A 276 3.08 29.96 11.50
N VAL A 277 2.08 29.12 11.80
CA VAL A 277 2.19 28.01 12.74
C VAL A 277 3.24 26.98 12.29
N LEU A 278 3.30 26.67 10.99
CA LEU A 278 4.28 25.73 10.45
C LEU A 278 5.70 26.29 10.46
N ARG A 279 5.88 27.57 10.12
CA ARG A 279 7.19 28.24 10.19
C ARG A 279 7.71 28.29 11.63
N GLU A 280 6.86 28.64 12.59
CA GLU A 280 7.22 28.60 14.02
C GLU A 280 7.58 27.18 14.48
N GLY A 281 6.89 26.15 13.96
CA GLY A 281 7.22 24.74 14.21
C GLY A 281 8.62 24.36 13.71
N ILE A 282 8.94 24.74 12.48
CA ILE A 282 10.25 24.51 11.86
C ILE A 282 11.34 25.27 12.64
N GLU A 283 11.12 26.52 13.02
CA GLU A 283 12.09 27.30 13.81
C GLU A 283 12.37 26.67 15.19
N ALA A 284 11.35 26.07 15.81
CA ALA A 284 11.48 25.50 17.15
C ALA A 284 12.18 24.14 17.16
N HIS A 285 11.92 23.26 16.19
CA HIS A 285 12.34 21.85 16.23
C HIS A 285 13.04 21.34 14.97
N ASP A 286 12.89 22.06 13.86
CA ASP A 286 13.41 21.73 12.53
C ASP A 286 13.16 20.27 12.09
N HIS A 287 11.95 19.77 12.33
CA HIS A 287 11.61 18.39 12.01
C HIS A 287 11.21 18.24 10.53
N PRO A 288 11.65 17.18 9.82
CA PRO A 288 11.30 16.98 8.40
C PRO A 288 9.79 16.97 8.14
N LYS A 289 8.97 16.38 9.03
CA LYS A 289 7.50 16.41 8.91
C LYS A 289 6.93 17.83 8.82
N ASP A 290 7.48 18.79 9.57
CA ASP A 290 6.98 20.17 9.61
C ASP A 290 7.31 20.88 8.29
N ARG A 291 8.51 20.62 7.74
CA ARG A 291 8.90 21.06 6.39
C ARG A 291 7.98 20.48 5.32
N ALA A 292 7.66 19.18 5.39
CA ALA A 292 6.71 18.56 4.47
C ALA A 292 5.31 19.19 4.55
N ALA A 293 4.81 19.44 5.75
CA ALA A 293 3.53 20.12 5.93
C ALA A 293 3.54 21.52 5.27
N LEU A 294 4.61 22.30 5.49
CA LEU A 294 4.76 23.62 4.89
C LEU A 294 4.90 23.57 3.36
N MET A 295 5.69 22.63 2.83
CA MET A 295 5.78 22.39 1.39
C MET A 295 4.42 22.11 0.76
N ARG A 296 3.63 21.20 1.35
CA ARG A 296 2.28 20.88 0.87
C ARG A 296 1.36 22.11 0.86
N LEU A 297 1.41 22.93 1.91
CA LEU A 297 0.64 24.17 2.00
C LEU A 297 1.05 25.16 0.90
N LEU A 298 2.35 25.42 0.74
CA LEU A 298 2.87 26.35 -0.26
C LEU A 298 2.55 25.93 -1.70
N VAL A 299 2.64 24.62 -2.00
CA VAL A 299 2.24 24.07 -3.31
C VAL A 299 0.76 24.31 -3.59
N ARG A 300 -0.14 24.09 -2.63
CA ARG A 300 -1.58 24.39 -2.79
C ARG A 300 -1.86 25.87 -3.01
N GLN A 301 -0.96 26.75 -2.56
CA GLN A 301 -1.02 28.19 -2.83
C GLN A 301 -0.32 28.61 -4.15
N GLY A 302 0.24 27.67 -4.92
CA GLY A 302 0.99 27.95 -6.14
C GLY A 302 2.40 28.51 -5.92
N ARG A 303 2.95 28.40 -4.71
CA ARG A 303 4.27 28.93 -4.31
C ARG A 303 5.34 27.83 -4.33
N VAL A 304 5.52 27.20 -5.49
CA VAL A 304 6.39 26.02 -5.66
C VAL A 304 7.85 26.29 -5.31
N ASP A 305 8.39 27.46 -5.67
CA ASP A 305 9.80 27.80 -5.34
C ASP A 305 10.04 27.86 -3.84
N GLU A 306 9.13 28.48 -3.09
CA GLU A 306 9.26 28.55 -1.64
C GLU A 306 9.08 27.18 -0.98
N ALA A 307 8.25 26.31 -1.56
CA ALA A 307 8.14 24.92 -1.12
C ALA A 307 9.49 24.19 -1.31
N VAL A 308 10.10 24.27 -2.50
CA VAL A 308 11.40 23.63 -2.78
C VAL A 308 12.48 24.16 -1.83
N GLU A 309 12.56 25.47 -1.62
CA GLU A 309 13.53 26.05 -0.68
C GLU A 309 13.26 25.64 0.78
N THR A 310 11.99 25.42 1.16
CA THR A 310 11.64 24.89 2.47
C THR A 310 12.13 23.45 2.66
N GLY A 311 12.06 22.61 1.63
CA GLY A 311 12.54 21.22 1.67
C GLY A 311 14.04 21.04 1.41
N ARG A 312 14.71 22.06 0.84
CA ARG A 312 16.13 21.97 0.43
C ARG A 312 17.06 21.44 1.52
N PRO A 313 17.00 21.89 2.79
CA PRO A 313 17.92 21.42 3.83
C PRO A 313 17.81 19.92 4.12
N THR A 314 16.69 19.27 3.77
CA THR A 314 16.45 17.84 4.02
C THR A 314 16.67 16.97 2.78
N CYS A 315 17.03 17.54 1.62
CA CYS A 315 17.16 16.79 0.37
C CYS A 315 18.33 15.79 0.37
N GLU A 316 19.40 16.06 1.12
CA GLU A 316 20.60 15.19 1.17
C GLU A 316 20.57 14.17 2.32
N TYR A 317 19.47 14.11 3.09
CA TYR A 317 19.30 13.13 4.16
C TYR A 317 18.61 11.87 3.62
N TYR A 318 19.39 10.83 3.34
CA TYR A 318 18.91 9.57 2.74
C TYR A 318 17.79 8.89 3.55
N ASP A 319 17.82 8.99 4.88
CA ASP A 319 16.85 8.35 5.79
C ASP A 319 15.50 9.10 5.90
N CYS A 320 15.36 10.31 5.35
CA CYS A 320 14.14 11.11 5.52
C CYS A 320 13.33 11.24 4.22
N TRP A 321 12.28 10.43 4.11
CA TRP A 321 11.03 10.75 3.38
C TRP A 321 11.17 11.12 1.89
N ASN A 322 12.34 10.87 1.28
CA ASN A 322 12.68 11.14 -0.12
C ASN A 322 12.38 12.60 -0.56
N PHE A 323 12.75 13.60 0.26
CA PHE A 323 12.49 15.02 -0.02
C PHE A 323 13.09 15.50 -1.34
N LEU A 324 14.26 14.99 -1.72
CA LEU A 324 14.87 15.30 -3.01
C LEU A 324 13.92 14.91 -4.14
N HIS A 325 13.46 13.67 -4.19
CA HIS A 325 12.56 13.21 -5.24
C HIS A 325 11.28 14.03 -5.29
N TRP A 326 10.67 14.28 -4.13
CA TRP A 326 9.44 15.08 -4.08
C TRP A 326 9.66 16.52 -4.56
N ALA A 327 10.78 17.17 -4.20
CA ALA A 327 11.09 18.52 -4.72
C ALA A 327 11.30 18.53 -6.24
N LEU A 328 11.90 17.48 -6.80
CA LEU A 328 12.08 17.33 -8.24
C LEU A 328 10.74 17.10 -8.95
N GLU A 329 9.87 16.23 -8.43
CA GLU A 329 8.52 16.00 -8.94
C GLU A 329 7.69 17.29 -8.95
N LEU A 330 7.71 18.06 -7.85
CA LEU A 330 7.01 19.34 -7.77
C LEU A 330 7.45 20.33 -8.87
N LEU A 331 8.75 20.38 -9.18
CA LEU A 331 9.27 21.25 -10.23
C LEU A 331 8.91 20.74 -11.63
N VAL A 332 8.85 19.43 -11.84
CA VAL A 332 8.41 18.82 -13.10
C VAL A 332 6.93 19.07 -13.34
N ASP A 333 6.08 18.81 -12.35
CA ASP A 333 4.63 19.01 -12.41
C ASP A 333 4.26 20.49 -12.62
N ASP A 334 5.08 21.41 -12.10
CA ASP A 334 4.97 22.86 -12.32
C ASP A 334 5.57 23.33 -13.67
N GLY A 335 5.99 22.39 -14.54
CA GLY A 335 6.49 22.67 -15.88
C GLY A 335 7.90 23.27 -15.93
N ARG A 336 8.71 23.07 -14.86
CA ARG A 336 10.07 23.62 -14.71
C ARG A 336 11.14 22.54 -14.48
N PRO A 337 11.23 21.51 -15.33
CA PRO A 337 12.22 20.43 -15.21
C PRO A 337 13.68 20.91 -15.29
N GLY A 338 13.94 22.05 -15.94
CA GLY A 338 15.27 22.68 -15.94
C GLY A 338 15.72 23.11 -14.54
N ARG A 339 14.79 23.63 -13.71
CA ARG A 339 15.08 23.99 -12.32
C ARG A 339 15.30 22.75 -11.44
N ALA A 340 14.62 21.65 -11.76
CA ALA A 340 14.85 20.36 -11.11
C ALA A 340 16.28 19.84 -11.41
N LEU A 341 16.76 19.98 -12.64
CA LEU A 341 18.16 19.67 -13.00
C LEU A 341 19.14 20.55 -12.21
N GLU A 342 18.90 21.85 -12.09
CA GLU A 342 19.75 22.74 -11.28
C GLU A 342 19.79 22.33 -9.80
N LEU A 343 18.66 21.86 -9.25
CA LEU A 343 18.60 21.36 -7.89
C LEU A 343 19.45 20.10 -7.73
N LEU A 344 19.33 19.15 -8.67
CA LEU A 344 20.10 17.90 -8.67
C LEU A 344 21.61 18.15 -8.87
N GLU A 345 21.97 19.08 -9.76
CA GLU A 345 23.37 19.49 -10.01
C GLU A 345 23.97 20.29 -8.85
N GLY A 346 23.14 20.85 -7.97
CA GLY A 346 23.54 21.59 -6.78
C GLY A 346 23.74 20.73 -5.53
N LEU A 347 23.59 19.41 -5.62
CA LEU A 347 23.87 18.48 -4.51
C LEU A 347 25.35 18.45 -4.16
N THR A 348 25.67 18.15 -2.90
CA THR A 348 27.05 18.06 -2.44
C THR A 348 27.81 16.88 -3.09
N ASP A 349 29.12 17.08 -3.31
CA ASP A 349 30.03 16.04 -3.81
C ASP A 349 30.05 14.77 -2.95
N GLU A 350 29.76 14.89 -1.65
CA GLU A 350 29.69 13.77 -0.71
C GLU A 350 28.46 12.91 -1.02
N TYR A 351 27.28 13.52 -1.10
CA TYR A 351 26.04 12.82 -1.45
C TYR A 351 26.11 12.13 -2.82
N VAL A 352 26.64 12.84 -3.84
CA VAL A 352 26.77 12.27 -5.19
C VAL A 352 27.69 11.06 -5.23
N LYS A 353 28.73 11.01 -4.39
CA LYS A 353 29.65 9.85 -4.30
C LYS A 353 29.04 8.68 -3.53
N GLU A 354 28.20 8.95 -2.53
CA GLU A 354 27.51 7.93 -1.76
C GLU A 354 26.36 7.30 -2.54
N HIS A 355 25.73 8.06 -3.45
CA HIS A 355 24.53 7.63 -4.18
C HIS A 355 24.59 7.88 -5.71
N PRO A 356 25.65 7.44 -6.42
CA PRO A 356 25.84 7.75 -7.83
C PRO A 356 24.70 7.25 -8.72
N ASP A 357 24.22 6.03 -8.49
CA ASP A 357 23.18 5.41 -9.33
C ASP A 357 21.84 6.14 -9.20
N GLN A 358 21.47 6.52 -7.96
CA GLN A 358 20.26 7.30 -7.71
C GLN A 358 20.32 8.66 -8.42
N VAL A 359 21.46 9.36 -8.33
CA VAL A 359 21.67 10.65 -9.00
C VAL A 359 21.59 10.49 -10.51
N HIS A 360 22.19 9.45 -11.08
CA HIS A 360 22.10 9.15 -12.52
C HIS A 360 20.66 8.84 -12.95
N HIS A 361 19.92 8.02 -12.21
CA HIS A 361 18.52 7.74 -12.52
C HIS A 361 17.65 9.02 -12.52
N LEU A 362 17.79 9.86 -11.48
CA LEU A 362 17.08 11.13 -11.39
C LEU A 362 17.47 12.06 -12.54
N ARG A 363 18.77 12.14 -12.87
CA ARG A 363 19.26 12.98 -13.97
C ARG A 363 18.69 12.54 -15.31
N LEU A 364 18.73 11.25 -15.64
CA LEU A 364 18.21 10.73 -16.90
C LEU A 364 16.71 10.97 -17.01
N TRP A 365 15.95 10.74 -15.94
CA TRP A 365 14.52 11.09 -15.91
C TRP A 365 14.29 12.58 -16.21
N LEU A 366 14.99 13.47 -15.50
CA LEU A 366 14.82 14.92 -15.66
C LEU A 366 15.27 15.44 -17.02
N LEU A 367 16.29 14.85 -17.65
CA LEU A 367 16.67 15.18 -19.03
C LEU A 367 15.54 14.87 -20.00
N GLY A 368 14.80 13.80 -19.77
CA GLY A 368 13.59 13.46 -20.52
C GLY A 368 12.48 14.50 -20.34
N GLU A 369 12.14 14.81 -19.08
CA GLU A 369 11.11 15.82 -18.75
C GLU A 369 11.49 17.22 -19.27
N ALA A 370 12.78 17.56 -19.32
CA ALA A 370 13.29 18.83 -19.82
C ALA A 370 13.40 18.92 -21.36
N GLU A 371 12.83 17.97 -22.11
CA GLU A 371 12.93 17.84 -23.56
C GLU A 371 14.40 17.76 -24.07
N ARG A 372 15.32 17.32 -23.21
CA ARG A 372 16.74 17.08 -23.50
C ARG A 372 17.02 15.60 -23.77
N CYS A 373 16.05 14.89 -24.37
CA CYS A 373 16.11 13.45 -24.60
C CYS A 373 17.39 13.01 -25.32
N LYS A 374 17.89 13.79 -26.30
CA LYS A 374 19.13 13.46 -27.03
C LYS A 374 20.36 13.39 -26.13
N GLU A 375 20.46 14.26 -25.14
CA GLU A 375 21.53 14.26 -24.16
C GLU A 375 21.36 13.07 -23.21
N GLY A 376 20.15 12.86 -22.70
CA GLY A 376 19.84 11.71 -21.85
C GLY A 376 20.11 10.37 -22.54
N ILE A 377 19.76 10.23 -23.82
CA ILE A 377 20.02 9.02 -24.62
C ILE A 377 21.53 8.80 -24.74
N ALA A 378 22.32 9.84 -25.01
CA ALA A 378 23.77 9.71 -25.11
C ALA A 378 24.40 9.30 -23.77
N GLU A 379 23.93 9.90 -22.67
CA GLU A 379 24.40 9.59 -21.31
C GLU A 379 24.03 8.15 -20.91
N ALA A 380 22.76 7.76 -21.04
CA ALA A 380 22.29 6.41 -20.74
C ALA A 380 22.97 5.35 -21.62
N THR A 381 23.24 5.65 -22.89
CA THR A 381 23.99 4.76 -23.79
C THR A 381 25.41 4.54 -23.27
N ALA A 382 26.11 5.61 -22.88
CA ALA A 382 27.48 5.51 -22.36
C ALA A 382 27.53 4.77 -21.00
N LEU A 383 26.49 4.90 -20.17
CA LEU A 383 26.34 4.12 -18.94
C LEU A 383 26.12 2.63 -19.26
N ASN A 384 25.23 2.30 -20.20
CA ASN A 384 25.00 0.94 -20.67
C ASN A 384 26.25 0.29 -21.31
N GLU A 385 27.14 1.05 -21.95
CA GLU A 385 28.41 0.51 -22.43
C GLU A 385 29.33 0.01 -21.30
N ARG A 386 29.20 0.59 -20.10
CA ARG A 386 29.94 0.18 -18.90
C ARG A 386 29.23 -0.92 -18.14
N GLU A 387 27.90 -0.81 -18.04
CA GLU A 387 27.02 -1.67 -17.27
C GLU A 387 25.85 -2.14 -18.15
N PRO A 388 26.09 -3.14 -19.01
CA PRO A 388 25.08 -3.57 -19.98
C PRO A 388 23.79 -4.04 -19.32
N GLY A 389 22.68 -3.40 -19.69
CA GLY A 389 21.34 -3.77 -19.28
C GLY A 389 20.78 -2.95 -18.11
N GLU A 390 21.63 -2.42 -17.24
CA GLU A 390 21.20 -1.71 -16.02
C GLU A 390 20.39 -0.44 -16.34
N TRP A 391 20.75 0.25 -17.43
CA TRP A 391 20.14 1.53 -17.82
C TRP A 391 19.10 1.39 -18.93
N ASP A 392 18.74 0.16 -19.32
CA ASP A 392 17.82 -0.10 -20.43
C ASP A 392 16.43 0.51 -20.20
N THR A 393 15.89 0.44 -18.98
CA THR A 393 14.61 1.06 -18.64
C THR A 393 14.67 2.59 -18.81
N ALA A 394 15.73 3.23 -18.29
CA ALA A 394 15.89 4.68 -18.39
C ALA A 394 16.08 5.12 -19.85
N LEU A 395 16.90 4.40 -20.60
CA LEU A 395 17.12 4.62 -22.03
C LEU A 395 15.82 4.43 -22.84
N ALA A 396 15.04 3.38 -22.56
CA ALA A 396 13.78 3.13 -23.23
C ALA A 396 12.76 4.26 -22.97
N ARG A 397 12.66 4.77 -21.73
CA ARG A 397 11.80 5.92 -21.42
C ARG A 397 12.22 7.18 -22.19
N LEU A 398 13.52 7.45 -22.29
CA LEU A 398 14.04 8.58 -23.05
C LEU A 398 13.79 8.43 -24.57
N LEU A 399 13.97 7.22 -25.11
CA LEU A 399 13.63 6.91 -26.50
C LEU A 399 12.13 7.09 -26.77
N GLU A 400 11.27 6.65 -25.86
CA GLU A 400 9.83 6.87 -25.94
C GLU A 400 9.48 8.36 -25.98
N GLN A 401 10.06 9.16 -25.08
CA GLN A 401 9.84 10.62 -25.02
C GLN A 401 10.40 11.35 -26.25
N ASP A 402 11.48 10.87 -26.87
CA ASP A 402 12.02 11.37 -28.15
C ASP A 402 11.17 10.94 -29.37
N GLY A 403 10.09 10.18 -29.17
CA GLY A 403 9.21 9.68 -30.24
C GLY A 403 9.74 8.43 -30.96
N ARG A 404 10.77 7.77 -30.42
CA ARG A 404 11.39 6.54 -30.94
C ARG A 404 10.81 5.29 -30.26
N THR A 405 9.47 5.23 -30.16
CA THR A 405 8.74 4.19 -29.41
C THR A 405 9.09 2.76 -29.83
N GLU A 406 9.20 2.47 -31.12
CA GLU A 406 9.52 1.09 -31.56
C GLU A 406 10.94 0.66 -31.18
N GLU A 407 11.88 1.60 -31.10
CA GLU A 407 13.24 1.33 -30.64
C GLU A 407 13.29 1.13 -29.12
N ALA A 408 12.53 1.92 -28.36
CA ALA A 408 12.32 1.70 -26.93
C ALA A 408 11.75 0.30 -26.65
N LEU A 409 10.70 -0.09 -27.39
CA LEU A 409 10.09 -1.41 -27.25
C LEU A 409 11.03 -2.54 -27.68
N ALA A 410 11.83 -2.34 -28.74
CA ALA A 410 12.83 -3.32 -29.17
C ALA A 410 13.92 -3.51 -28.10
N LEU A 411 14.40 -2.41 -27.50
CA LEU A 411 15.37 -2.43 -26.41
C LEU A 411 14.84 -3.23 -25.22
N LEU A 412 13.63 -2.89 -24.74
CA LEU A 412 13.01 -3.59 -23.61
C LEU A 412 12.79 -5.08 -23.91
N ARG A 413 12.37 -5.46 -25.13
CA ARG A 413 12.22 -6.88 -25.51
C ARG A 413 13.54 -7.66 -25.50
N SER A 414 14.67 -6.98 -25.75
CA SER A 414 16.00 -7.60 -25.74
C SER A 414 16.71 -7.54 -24.39
N SER A 415 16.18 -6.75 -23.45
CA SER A 415 16.81 -6.51 -22.17
C SER A 415 16.68 -7.70 -21.22
N SER A 416 17.74 -7.97 -20.47
CA SER A 416 17.76 -8.98 -19.39
C SER A 416 17.44 -8.38 -18.01
N HIS A 417 17.22 -7.06 -17.93
CA HIS A 417 16.97 -6.38 -16.68
C HIS A 417 15.60 -6.76 -16.08
N TYR A 418 15.54 -6.97 -14.77
CA TYR A 418 14.33 -7.51 -14.14
C TYR A 418 13.14 -6.54 -14.15
N LEU A 419 13.39 -5.22 -14.16
CA LEU A 419 12.33 -4.20 -14.22
C LEU A 419 11.55 -4.20 -15.54
N VAL A 420 12.13 -4.76 -16.60
CA VAL A 420 11.50 -4.86 -17.94
C VAL A 420 10.13 -5.55 -17.89
N HIS A 421 9.95 -6.47 -16.94
CA HIS A 421 8.67 -7.16 -16.74
C HIS A 421 7.52 -6.22 -16.34
N HIS A 422 7.82 -5.02 -15.84
CA HIS A 422 6.84 -3.98 -15.57
C HIS A 422 6.82 -2.90 -16.65
N ASP A 423 7.99 -2.46 -17.12
CA ASP A 423 8.09 -1.31 -18.03
C ASP A 423 7.58 -1.62 -19.45
N LEU A 424 7.86 -2.82 -19.98
CA LEU A 424 7.42 -3.19 -21.33
C LEU A 424 5.90 -3.28 -21.45
N PRO A 425 5.18 -4.01 -20.56
CA PRO A 425 3.73 -4.02 -20.57
C PRO A 425 3.12 -2.62 -20.38
N ASP A 426 3.64 -1.83 -19.42
CA ASP A 426 3.12 -0.49 -19.14
C ASP A 426 3.30 0.46 -20.34
N MET A 427 4.46 0.39 -21.04
CA MET A 427 4.70 1.15 -22.27
C MET A 427 3.77 0.70 -23.40
N LEU A 428 3.59 -0.60 -23.61
CA LEU A 428 2.67 -1.13 -24.63
C LEU A 428 1.23 -0.66 -24.40
N ILE A 429 0.77 -0.60 -23.15
CA ILE A 429 -0.55 -0.07 -22.82
C ILE A 429 -0.68 1.42 -23.14
N ARG A 430 0.30 2.24 -22.74
CA ARG A 430 0.28 3.68 -23.02
C ARG A 430 0.18 3.99 -24.52
N HIS A 431 0.73 3.11 -25.36
CA HIS A 431 0.66 3.19 -26.82
C HIS A 431 -0.49 2.38 -27.45
N GLY A 432 -1.51 2.01 -26.67
CA GLY A 432 -2.75 1.40 -27.18
C GLY A 432 -2.58 -0.05 -27.67
N ARG A 433 -1.60 -0.80 -27.14
CA ARG A 433 -1.29 -2.19 -27.50
C ARG A 433 -1.50 -3.16 -26.32
N PRO A 434 -2.69 -3.20 -25.68
CA PRO A 434 -2.92 -3.99 -24.47
C PRO A 434 -2.81 -5.51 -24.70
N ALA A 435 -3.13 -6.00 -25.90
CA ALA A 435 -2.97 -7.42 -26.23
C ALA A 435 -1.49 -7.83 -26.28
N GLU A 436 -0.64 -7.00 -26.88
CA GLU A 436 0.81 -7.24 -26.89
C GLU A 436 1.42 -7.08 -25.50
N ALA A 437 0.91 -6.13 -24.70
CA ALA A 437 1.31 -5.98 -23.31
C ALA A 437 1.08 -7.28 -22.54
N LEU A 438 -0.11 -7.86 -22.67
CA LEU A 438 -0.46 -9.14 -22.06
C LEU A 438 0.44 -10.28 -22.55
N ASP A 439 0.67 -10.38 -23.86
CA ASP A 439 1.50 -11.43 -24.46
C ASP A 439 2.99 -11.30 -24.06
N SER A 440 3.45 -10.10 -23.68
CA SER A 440 4.82 -9.85 -23.21
C SER A 440 5.08 -10.27 -21.75
N ILE A 441 4.02 -10.45 -20.96
CA ILE A 441 4.15 -10.91 -19.57
C ILE A 441 4.50 -12.39 -19.59
N PRO A 442 5.51 -12.85 -18.85
CA PRO A 442 5.85 -14.27 -18.78
C PRO A 442 4.69 -15.14 -18.29
N THR A 443 4.57 -16.35 -18.83
CA THR A 443 3.63 -17.35 -18.31
C THR A 443 4.06 -17.80 -16.91
N ILE A 444 3.13 -18.38 -16.15
CA ILE A 444 3.38 -18.88 -14.80
C ILE A 444 4.54 -19.88 -14.77
N ALA A 445 4.61 -20.76 -15.77
CA ALA A 445 5.69 -21.73 -15.91
C ALA A 445 7.05 -21.05 -16.13
N GLU A 446 7.11 -20.01 -16.96
CA GLU A 446 8.32 -19.24 -17.22
C GLU A 446 8.76 -18.44 -15.99
N SER A 447 7.83 -17.76 -15.31
CA SER A 447 8.11 -17.02 -14.08
C SER A 447 8.65 -17.92 -12.98
N ARG A 448 8.05 -19.12 -12.81
CA ARG A 448 8.51 -20.10 -11.82
C ARG A 448 9.91 -20.63 -12.15
N ALA A 449 10.14 -21.00 -13.41
CA ALA A 449 11.45 -21.44 -13.85
C ALA A 449 12.53 -20.35 -13.67
N ALA A 450 12.17 -19.08 -13.86
CA ALA A 450 13.06 -17.95 -13.61
C ALA A 450 13.34 -17.75 -12.11
N ALA A 451 12.32 -17.84 -11.25
CA ALA A 451 12.49 -17.76 -9.81
C ALA A 451 13.40 -18.89 -9.28
N GLU A 452 13.17 -20.13 -9.71
CA GLU A 452 14.00 -21.28 -9.34
C GLU A 452 15.44 -21.18 -9.86
N ARG A 453 15.69 -20.46 -10.95
CA ARG A 453 17.05 -20.16 -11.42
C ARG A 453 17.72 -19.13 -10.51
N ARG A 454 17.03 -18.03 -10.20
CA ARG A 454 17.55 -16.97 -9.30
C ARG A 454 17.85 -17.52 -7.90
N GLU A 455 17.00 -18.39 -7.37
CA GLU A 455 17.24 -19.03 -6.07
C GLU A 455 18.50 -19.92 -6.10
N ARG A 456 18.73 -20.64 -7.20
CA ARG A 456 19.95 -21.44 -7.39
C ARG A 456 21.19 -20.57 -7.50
N GLU A 457 21.15 -19.55 -8.35
CA GLU A 457 22.24 -18.58 -8.51
C GLU A 457 22.57 -17.89 -7.18
N ALA A 458 21.56 -17.45 -6.44
CA ALA A 458 21.73 -16.85 -5.12
C ALA A 458 22.28 -17.84 -4.08
N ALA A 459 21.91 -19.12 -4.14
CA ALA A 459 22.46 -20.15 -3.26
C ALA A 459 23.95 -20.43 -3.58
N GLU A 460 24.29 -20.54 -4.87
CA GLU A 460 25.67 -20.70 -5.35
C GLU A 460 26.54 -19.50 -4.98
N GLN A 461 26.00 -18.29 -5.07
CA GLN A 461 26.71 -17.06 -4.68
C GLN A 461 26.92 -16.98 -3.16
N ARG A 462 25.93 -17.36 -2.34
CA ARG A 462 26.11 -17.48 -0.88
C ARG A 462 27.16 -18.52 -0.49
N GLU A 463 27.28 -19.61 -1.24
CA GLU A 463 28.30 -20.65 -1.00
C GLU A 463 29.70 -20.16 -1.40
N GLN A 464 29.81 -19.30 -2.42
CA GLN A 464 31.07 -18.66 -2.83
C GLN A 464 31.48 -17.51 -1.90
N ASP A 465 30.52 -16.78 -1.34
CA ASP A 465 30.73 -15.67 -0.42
C ASP A 465 30.82 -16.11 1.06
N ASP A 466 30.66 -17.40 1.38
CA ASP A 466 30.88 -17.94 2.73
C ASP A 466 32.38 -18.27 2.94
N PRO A 467 33.13 -17.47 3.72
CA PRO A 467 34.55 -17.71 3.97
C PRO A 467 34.82 -18.97 4.81
N TRP A 468 33.79 -19.68 5.27
CA TRP A 468 33.88 -20.92 6.05
C TRP A 468 33.53 -22.19 5.26
N ALA A 469 33.09 -22.09 4.00
CA ALA A 469 32.78 -23.27 3.17
C ALA A 469 34.04 -24.05 2.74
N ALA A 470 35.23 -23.44 2.83
CA ALA A 470 36.51 -24.08 2.55
C ALA A 470 37.22 -24.58 3.83
N THR A 471 36.64 -25.56 4.53
CA THR A 471 37.42 -26.40 5.45
C THR A 471 37.09 -27.87 5.28
N GLY A 472 37.65 -28.48 4.23
CA GLY A 472 38.07 -29.87 4.29
C GLY A 472 39.33 -29.96 5.16
N GLU A 473 39.27 -30.83 6.18
CA GLU A 473 40.36 -31.21 7.09
C GLU A 473 40.68 -30.26 8.27
N PHE A 474 39.77 -30.22 9.26
CA PHE A 474 40.21 -30.02 10.65
C PHE A 474 40.85 -31.33 11.16
N SER A 475 42.17 -31.39 11.14
CA SER A 475 42.94 -32.41 11.85
C SER A 475 42.78 -32.19 13.36
N LEU A 476 42.08 -33.11 14.03
CA LEU A 476 41.99 -33.21 15.49
C LEU A 476 43.27 -33.83 16.07
N GLU A 477 44.40 -33.14 16.02
CA GLU A 477 45.52 -33.45 16.91
C GLU A 477 46.15 -32.18 17.47
N PRO A 478 46.20 -32.01 18.81
CA PRO A 478 46.85 -30.88 19.45
C PRO A 478 48.36 -31.13 19.54
N PRO A 479 49.24 -30.16 19.17
CA PRO A 479 50.62 -30.25 19.57
C PRO A 479 50.79 -29.66 20.99
N PHE A 480 51.62 -30.36 21.75
CA PHE A 480 52.06 -30.08 23.12
C PHE A 480 52.71 -28.71 23.32
#